data_AF-A0AAV6HRV1-F1
#
_entry.id   AF-A0AAV6HRV1-F1
#
_cell.length_a   1.000
_cell.length_b   1.000
_cell.length_c   1.000
_cell.angle_alpha   90.00
_cell.angle_beta   90.00
_cell.angle_gamma   90.00
#
_symmetry.space_group_name_H-M   'P 1'
#
loop_
_entity.id
_entity.type
_entity.pdbx_description
1 polymer ?
#
loop_
_entity_poly.entity_id
_entity_poly.type
_entity_poly.pdbx_seq_one_letter_code
_entity_poly.pdbx_strand_id
1 'polypeptide(L)' 'MSEDDGMDRSISNRYPNEYLNSLDPTGLPPFKLELKVGCPIILLRNIAPKDGLCNGTRMMVVRCGSRIIEVKIFLFI' A
#
# COMPACT_ATOMS: atom_id res chain seq x y z
N MET A 1 2.05 3.96 -34.94
CA MET A 1 3.49 4.20 -34.73
C MET A 1 3.64 5.69 -34.51
N SER A 2 3.86 6.17 -33.28
CA SER A 2 4.71 5.58 -32.24
C SER A 2 4.16 5.88 -30.84
N GLU A 3 4.10 4.85 -30.00
CA GLU A 3 3.93 4.92 -28.56
C GLU A 3 5.32 5.19 -27.95
N ASP A 4 5.48 6.32 -27.24
CA ASP A 4 6.66 6.61 -26.42
C ASP A 4 6.19 6.91 -24.99
N ASP A 5 5.91 5.85 -24.23
CA ASP A 5 5.69 5.92 -22.78
C ASP A 5 7.05 6.04 -22.08
N GLY A 6 7.73 7.16 -22.31
CA GLY A 6 8.92 7.55 -21.58
C GLY A 6 8.54 8.01 -20.17
N MET A 7 8.66 7.13 -19.18
CA MET A 7 8.61 7.52 -17.76
C MET A 7 9.71 8.55 -17.48
N ASP A 8 9.35 9.83 -17.47
CA ASP A 8 10.24 10.94 -17.20
C ASP A 8 10.84 10.82 -15.79
N ARG A 9 12.13 10.48 -15.73
CA ARG A 9 12.93 10.39 -14.51
C ARG A 9 12.96 11.71 -13.71
N SER A 10 12.49 12.83 -14.27
CA SER A 10 12.39 14.12 -13.57
C SER A 10 11.34 14.16 -12.46
N ILE A 11 10.29 13.31 -12.50
CA ILE A 11 9.22 13.34 -11.49
C ILE A 11 9.73 12.85 -10.13
N SER A 12 10.66 11.89 -10.12
CA SER A 12 11.24 11.34 -8.88
C SER A 12 12.01 12.36 -8.05
N ASN A 13 12.29 13.56 -8.59
CA ASN A 13 13.11 14.59 -7.95
C ASN A 13 12.37 15.94 -7.78
N ARG A 14 11.05 15.99 -7.99
CA ARG A 14 10.26 17.23 -7.83
C ARG A 14 9.98 17.60 -6.39
N TYR A 15 10.00 16.63 -5.49
CA TYR A 15 9.76 16.85 -4.06
C TYR A 15 10.82 16.10 -3.25
N PRO A 16 11.48 16.77 -2.29
CA PRO A 16 12.41 16.11 -1.39
C PRO A 16 11.69 15.06 -0.54
N ASN A 17 12.38 13.98 -0.19
CA ASN A 17 11.80 12.89 0.60
C ASN A 17 11.28 13.40 1.95
N GLU A 18 11.97 14.36 2.56
CA GLU A 18 11.57 15.00 3.82
C GLU A 18 10.18 15.64 3.71
N TYR A 19 9.89 16.27 2.57
CA TYR A 19 8.57 16.84 2.30
C TYR A 19 7.51 15.74 2.17
N LEU A 20 7.76 14.71 1.36
CA LEU A 20 6.82 13.60 1.18
C LEU A 20 6.55 12.85 2.49
N ASN A 21 7.57 12.64 3.31
CA ASN A 21 7.49 11.96 4.59
C ASN A 21 6.76 12.79 5.65
N SER A 22 6.69 14.11 5.48
CA SER A 22 5.95 15.04 6.35
C SER A 22 4.46 15.14 6.01
N LEU A 23 4.03 14.60 4.87
CA LEU A 23 2.62 14.62 4.48
C LEU A 23 1.81 13.66 5.37
N ASP A 24 0.73 14.18 5.95
CA ASP A 24 -0.27 13.39 6.69
C ASP A 24 -1.68 13.62 6.11
N PRO A 25 -1.95 13.09 4.90
CA PRO A 25 -3.24 13.27 4.26
C PRO A 25 -4.34 12.46 4.97
N THR A 26 -5.47 13.13 5.22
CA THR A 26 -6.64 12.50 5.85
C THR A 26 -7.09 11.27 5.07
N GLY A 27 -7.22 10.13 5.76
CA GLY A 27 -7.72 8.88 5.18
C GLY A 27 -6.65 7.96 4.59
N LEU A 28 -5.37 8.32 4.71
CA LEU A 28 -4.24 7.44 4.40
C LEU A 28 -3.45 7.09 5.68
N PRO A 29 -2.74 5.96 5.68
CA PRO A 29 -1.87 5.59 6.78
C PRO A 29 -0.65 6.51 6.82
N PRO A 30 0.00 6.62 7.99
CA PRO A 30 1.23 7.40 8.11
C PRO A 30 2.30 6.89 7.16
N PHE A 31 3.22 7.77 6.77
CA PHE A 31 4.38 7.44 5.93
C PHE A 31 5.13 6.20 6.44
N LYS A 32 5.31 6.11 7.75
CA LYS A 32 5.89 4.94 8.42
C LYS A 32 4.77 4.06 8.98
N LEU A 33 4.54 2.92 8.32
CA LEU A 33 3.59 1.92 8.79
C LEU A 33 4.30 0.83 9.59
N GLU A 34 4.04 0.77 10.89
CA GLU A 34 4.54 -0.29 11.77
C GLU A 34 3.44 -1.32 12.01
N LEU A 35 3.75 -2.59 11.70
CA LEU A 35 2.79 -3.69 11.79
C LEU A 35 3.23 -4.72 12.83
N LYS A 36 2.25 -5.33 13.48
CA LYS A 36 2.46 -6.41 14.44
C LYS A 36 1.76 -7.67 13.96
N VAL A 37 2.37 -8.83 14.16
CA VAL A 37 1.69 -10.11 13.93
C VAL A 37 0.41 -10.19 14.78
N GLY A 38 -0.68 -10.58 14.14
CA GLY A 38 -2.02 -10.65 14.73
C GLY A 38 -2.83 -9.36 14.64
N CYS A 39 -2.29 -8.25 14.14
CA CYS A 39 -3.10 -7.04 13.96
C CYS A 39 -4.01 -7.14 12.73
N PRO A 40 -5.24 -6.60 12.79
CA PRO A 40 -6.08 -6.43 11.62
C PRO A 40 -5.55 -5.29 10.74
N ILE A 41 -5.66 -5.46 9.42
CA ILE A 41 -5.31 -4.45 8.40
C ILE A 41 -6.40 -4.41 7.33
N ILE A 42 -6.41 -3.33 6.54
CA ILE A 42 -7.34 -3.12 5.42
C ILE A 42 -6.55 -2.79 4.14
N LEU A 43 -6.95 -3.35 3.01
CA LEU A 43 -6.41 -2.92 1.72
C LEU A 43 -6.92 -1.53 1.38
N LEU A 44 -6.01 -0.64 0.97
CA LEU A 44 -6.35 0.71 0.51
C LEU A 44 -6.30 0.84 -1.02
N ARG A 45 -5.78 -0.19 -1.70
CA ARG A 45 -5.66 -0.24 -3.15
C ARG A 45 -6.08 -1.60 -3.67
N ASN A 46 -6.59 -1.60 -4.89
CA ASN A 46 -6.89 -2.81 -5.63
C ASN A 46 -5.59 -3.50 -6.04
N ILE A 47 -5.42 -4.76 -5.64
CA ILE A 47 -4.28 -5.60 -6.03
C ILE A 47 -4.73 -6.65 -7.04
N ALA A 48 -5.78 -7.39 -6.68
CA ALA A 48 -6.38 -8.41 -7.52
C ALA A 48 -7.90 -8.43 -7.29
N PRO A 49 -8.66 -7.51 -7.90
CA PRO A 49 -10.11 -7.42 -7.70
C PRO A 49 -10.86 -8.70 -8.06
N LYS A 50 -10.38 -9.45 -9.06
CA LYS A 50 -10.95 -10.73 -9.48
C LYS A 50 -10.88 -11.79 -8.38
N ASP A 51 -9.88 -11.69 -7.51
CA ASP A 51 -9.65 -12.61 -6.38
C ASP A 51 -10.18 -12.05 -5.05
N GLY A 52 -10.95 -10.96 -5.07
CA GLY A 52 -11.49 -10.30 -3.87
C GLY A 52 -10.49 -9.46 -3.08
N LEU A 53 -9.31 -9.18 -3.65
CA LEU A 53 -8.29 -8.30 -3.07
C LEU A 53 -8.45 -6.86 -3.57
N CYS A 54 -9.50 -6.21 -3.09
CA CYS A 54 -9.86 -4.83 -3.43
C CYS A 54 -9.72 -3.89 -2.22
N ASN A 55 -9.84 -2.59 -2.48
CA ASN A 55 -9.92 -1.61 -1.40
C ASN A 55 -11.08 -1.95 -0.45
N GLY A 56 -10.80 -1.97 0.85
CA GLY A 56 -11.76 -2.36 1.88
C GLY A 56 -11.60 -3.79 2.40
N THR A 57 -10.88 -4.67 1.70
CA THR A 57 -10.68 -6.05 2.16
C THR A 57 -9.94 -6.07 3.50
N ARG A 58 -10.58 -6.64 4.53
CA ARG A 58 -10.01 -6.79 5.88
C ARG A 58 -9.23 -8.09 5.99
N MET A 59 -8.06 -8.01 6.62
CA MET A 59 -7.13 -9.13 6.74
C MET A 59 -6.43 -9.07 8.09
N MET A 60 -5.76 -10.15 8.47
CA MET A 60 -4.92 -10.20 9.67
C MET A 60 -3.50 -10.59 9.29
N VAL A 61 -2.54 -9.89 9.90
CA VAL A 61 -1.11 -10.16 9.70
C VAL A 61 -0.74 -11.49 10.35
N VAL A 62 -0.20 -12.41 9.57
CA VAL A 62 0.32 -13.70 10.03
C VAL A 62 1.84 -13.63 10.22
N ARG A 63 2.54 -12.93 9.31
CA ARG A 63 4.01 -12.79 9.36
C ARG A 63 4.46 -11.52 8.62
N CYS A 64 5.50 -10.88 9.13
CA CYS A 64 6.18 -9.76 8.47
C CYS A 64 7.60 -10.18 8.09
N GLY A 65 7.93 -10.16 6.80
CA GLY A 65 9.29 -10.24 6.28
C GLY A 65 9.76 -8.87 5.78
N SER A 66 11.01 -8.77 5.29
CA SER A 66 11.59 -7.48 4.89
C SER A 66 10.84 -6.75 3.78
N ARG A 67 10.17 -7.49 2.89
CA ARG A 67 9.41 -6.95 1.73
C ARG A 67 8.11 -7.71 1.47
N ILE A 68 7.69 -8.55 2.41
CA ILE A 68 6.52 -9.42 2.26
C ILE A 68 5.74 -9.36 3.56
N ILE A 69 4.43 -9.16 3.46
CA ILE A 69 3.51 -9.31 4.59
C ILE A 69 2.60 -10.47 4.23
N GLU A 70 2.64 -11.51 5.05
CA GLU A 70 1.75 -12.66 4.92
C GLU A 70 0.49 -12.39 5.73
N VAL A 71 -0.65 -12.58 5.08
CA VAL A 71 -1.94 -12.16 5.61
C VAL A 71 -2.99 -13.26 5.42
N LYS A 72 -3.93 -13.34 6.36
CA LYS A 72 -5.12 -14.16 6.22
C LYS A 72 -6.33 -13.26 6.00
N ILE A 73 -7.11 -13.53 4.96
CA ILE A 73 -8.33 -12.77 4.66
C ILE A 73 -9.36 -13.06 5.75
N PHE A 74 -9.91 -12.00 6.33
CA PHE A 74 -11.03 -12.06 7.26
C PHE A 74 -12.30 -11.64 6.51
N LEU A 75 -13.08 -12.60 6.01
CA LEU A 75 -14.47 -12.35 5.64
C LEU A 75 -15.27 -12.22 6.94
N PHE A 76 -15.62 -11.00 7.33
CA PHE A 76 -16.79 -10.78 8.17
C PHE A 76 -17.95 -10.49 7.23
N ILE A 77 -18.84 -11.47 7.12
CA ILE A 77 -20.15 -11.38 6.45
C ILE A 77 -20.99 -10.33 7.19
#